data_AF-A0A3N0ABD8-F1
#
_entry.id   AF-A0A3N0ABD8-F1
#
_cell.length_a   1.000
_cell.length_b   1.000
_cell.length_c   1.000
_cell.angle_alpha   90.00
_cell.angle_beta   90.00
_cell.angle_gamma   90.00
#
_symmetry.space_group_name_H-M   'P 1'
#
loop_
_entity.id
_entity.type
_entity.pdbx_description
1 polymer ?
#
loop_
_entity_poly.entity_id
_entity_poly.type
_entity_poly.pdbx_seq_one_letter_code
_entity_poly.pdbx_strand_id
1 'polypeptide(L)'
;MYRVVFARQAAKDAKRLKAAGLDGKAKQLVEVVRHDPFGRPPAYEALVGNLQGLYSRRINLQHRFVYEVIPEAVEEDGQKYQGTVKVLRMWTHYEGVQL
;
A
#
# COMPACT_ATOMS: atom_id res chain seq x y z
N MET A 1 -8.40 12.82 -1.96
CA MET A 1 -8.18 11.37 -2.04
C MET A 1 -7.06 11.07 -3.04
N TYR A 2 -6.45 9.90 -2.89
CA TYR A 2 -5.36 9.38 -3.70
C TYR A 2 -5.87 8.25 -4.57
N ARG A 3 -5.35 8.18 -5.80
CA ARG A 3 -5.58 7.06 -6.69
C ARG A 3 -4.79 5.86 -6.17
N VAL A 4 -5.42 4.70 -5.98
CA VAL A 4 -4.72 3.51 -5.47
C VAL A 4 -4.54 2.51 -6.60
N VAL A 5 -3.30 2.15 -6.89
CA VAL A 5 -2.94 1.14 -7.89
C VAL A 5 -2.13 0.01 -7.29
N PHE A 6 -2.17 -1.16 -7.92
CA PHE A 6 -1.48 -2.36 -7.43
C PHE A 6 -0.40 -2.79 -8.42
N ALA A 7 0.83 -2.96 -7.93
CA ALA A 7 1.86 -3.66 -8.67
C ALA A 7 1.45 -5.12 -8.91
N ARG A 8 2.04 -5.76 -9.94
CA ARG A 8 1.77 -7.16 -10.28
C ARG A 8 1.98 -8.10 -9.08
N GLN A 9 2.99 -7.83 -8.24
CA GLN A 9 3.25 -8.64 -7.06
C GLN A 9 2.22 -8.40 -5.95
N ALA A 10 1.82 -7.15 -5.69
CA ALA A 10 0.73 -6.83 -4.77
C ALA A 10 -0.58 -7.53 -5.17
N ALA A 11 -0.90 -7.60 -6.47
CA ALA A 11 -2.09 -8.30 -6.95
C ALA A 11 -2.03 -9.82 -6.67
N LYS A 12 -0.84 -10.44 -6.74
CA LYS A 12 -0.64 -11.85 -6.34
C LYS A 12 -0.78 -12.02 -4.83
N ASP A 13 -0.18 -11.11 -4.06
CA ASP A 13 -0.26 -11.12 -2.59
C ASP A 13 -1.72 -10.97 -2.12
N ALA A 14 -2.54 -10.14 -2.79
CA ALA A 14 -3.97 -10.01 -2.50
C ALA A 14 -4.72 -11.34 -2.64
N LYS A 15 -4.43 -12.11 -3.70
CA LYS A 15 -5.02 -13.44 -3.90
C LYS A 15 -4.64 -14.40 -2.78
N ARG A 16 -3.36 -14.35 -2.32
CA ARG A 16 -2.89 -15.16 -1.20
C ARG A 16 -3.54 -14.77 0.13
N LEU A 17 -3.65 -13.48 0.42
CA LEU A 17 -4.36 -12.99 1.60
C LEU A 17 -5.80 -13.46 1.63
N LYS A 18 -6.51 -13.38 0.50
CA LYS A 18 -7.89 -13.85 0.39
C LYS A 18 -7.99 -15.35 0.63
N ALA A 19 -7.10 -16.15 0.03
CA ALA A 19 -7.08 -17.59 0.24
C ALA A 19 -6.78 -17.98 1.70
N ALA A 20 -6.01 -17.16 2.42
CA ALA A 20 -5.70 -17.34 3.83
C ALA A 20 -6.75 -16.73 4.79
N GLY A 21 -7.78 -16.05 4.30
CA GLY A 21 -8.76 -15.34 5.13
C GLY A 21 -8.21 -14.09 5.84
N LEU A 22 -7.09 -13.53 5.36
CA LEU A 22 -6.37 -12.40 5.97
C LEU A 22 -6.58 -11.07 5.22
N ASP A 23 -7.42 -11.03 4.20
CA ASP A 23 -7.59 -9.87 3.32
C ASP A 23 -8.40 -8.71 3.93
N GLY A 24 -9.16 -8.97 4.99
CA GLY A 24 -10.00 -7.96 5.66
C GLY A 24 -9.21 -6.70 6.06
N LYS A 25 -8.05 -6.88 6.71
CA LYS A 25 -7.21 -5.76 7.12
C LYS A 25 -6.54 -5.05 5.93
N ALA A 26 -6.15 -5.79 4.90
CA ALA A 26 -5.56 -5.20 3.70
C ALA A 26 -6.55 -4.28 2.96
N LYS A 27 -7.83 -4.69 2.85
CA LYS A 27 -8.90 -3.85 2.28
C LYS A 27 -9.09 -2.56 3.07
N GLN A 28 -9.07 -2.64 4.41
CA GLN A 28 -9.14 -1.45 5.25
C GLN A 28 -7.95 -0.50 5.02
N LEU A 29 -6.74 -1.04 4.87
CA LEU A 29 -5.54 -0.22 4.62
C LEU A 29 -5.58 0.46 3.25
N VAL A 30 -6.20 -0.16 2.23
CA VAL A 30 -6.43 0.47 0.93
C VAL A 30 -7.30 1.72 1.06
N GLU A 31 -8.38 1.67 1.85
CA GLU A 31 -9.23 2.85 2.08
C GLU A 31 -8.52 3.93 2.91
N VAL A 32 -7.69 3.53 3.89
CA VAL A 32 -6.86 4.47 4.66
C VAL A 32 -5.95 5.26 3.73
N VAL A 33 -5.17 4.59 2.89
CA VAL A 33 -4.21 5.29 2.01
C VAL A 33 -4.89 6.02 0.86
N ARG A 34 -6.09 5.62 0.45
CA ARG A 34 -6.94 6.37 -0.49
C ARG A 34 -7.36 7.71 0.10
N HIS A 35 -7.68 7.76 1.39
CA HIS A 35 -8.04 9.01 2.04
C HIS A 35 -6.80 9.86 2.31
N ASP A 36 -5.85 9.32 3.08
CA ASP A 36 -4.61 9.96 3.47
C ASP A 36 -3.50 8.90 3.68
N PRO A 37 -2.50 8.80 2.78
CA PRO A 37 -1.42 7.83 2.91
C PRO A 37 -0.58 8.06 4.16
N PHE A 38 -0.51 9.27 4.70
CA PHE A 38 0.26 9.60 5.90
C PHE A 38 -0.61 9.73 7.16
N GLY A 39 -1.90 9.39 7.05
CA GLY A 39 -2.86 9.49 8.14
C GLY A 39 -2.57 8.51 9.29
N ARG A 40 -2.92 8.94 10.51
CA ARG A 40 -2.84 8.14 11.74
C ARG A 40 -4.11 8.36 12.57
N PRO A 41 -4.75 7.32 13.13
CA PRO A 41 -4.47 5.88 13.01
C PRO A 41 -5.04 5.24 11.72
N PRO A 42 -4.58 4.03 11.31
CA PRO A 42 -3.51 3.21 11.89
C PRO A 42 -2.11 3.81 11.67
N ALA A 43 -1.10 3.32 12.40
CA ALA A 43 0.28 3.76 12.24
C ALA A 43 0.89 3.32 10.90
N TYR A 44 1.90 4.06 10.44
CA TYR A 44 2.76 3.71 9.32
C TYR A 44 4.23 3.97 9.66
N GLU A 45 5.13 3.31 8.95
CA GLU A 45 6.58 3.48 9.04
C GLU A 45 7.10 3.93 7.68
N ALA A 46 7.98 4.94 7.65
CA ALA A 46 8.77 5.25 6.47
C ALA A 46 10.00 4.33 6.44
N LEU A 47 10.26 3.70 5.30
CA LEU A 47 11.35 2.75 5.14
C LEU A 47 12.66 3.49 4.78
N VAL A 48 13.78 2.85 5.12
CA VAL A 48 15.13 3.43 5.01
C VAL A 48 16.06 2.52 4.19
N GLY A 49 17.24 3.05 3.84
CA GLY A 49 18.23 2.32 3.03
C GLY A 49 17.73 2.05 1.63
N ASN A 50 17.88 0.80 1.15
CA ASN A 50 17.45 0.37 -0.19
C ASN A 50 15.93 0.45 -0.42
N LEU A 51 15.14 0.76 0.60
CA LEU A 51 13.69 0.93 0.53
C LEU A 51 13.25 2.36 0.81
N GLN A 52 14.18 3.32 0.77
CA GLN A 52 13.86 4.73 0.92
C GLN A 52 12.80 5.17 -0.11
N GLY A 53 11.84 6.00 0.34
CA GLY A 53 10.69 6.44 -0.46
C GLY A 53 9.47 5.51 -0.34
N LEU A 54 9.62 4.34 0.29
CA LEU A 54 8.52 3.44 0.57
C LEU A 54 7.99 3.59 1.99
N TYR A 55 6.74 3.17 2.18
CA TYR A 55 6.03 3.20 3.44
C TYR A 55 5.43 1.84 3.74
N SER A 56 5.30 1.51 5.02
CA SER A 56 4.83 0.22 5.51
C SER A 56 3.74 0.40 6.55
N ARG A 57 2.68 -0.42 6.45
CA ARG A 57 1.60 -0.54 7.44
C ARG A 57 1.42 -2.01 7.81
N ARG A 58 1.05 -2.27 9.07
CA ARG A 58 0.89 -3.64 9.58
C ARG A 58 -0.46 -4.24 9.18
N ILE A 59 -0.44 -5.42 8.54
CA ILE A 59 -1.64 -6.25 8.33
C ILE A 59 -1.83 -7.17 9.54
N ASN A 60 -0.79 -7.90 9.92
CA ASN A 60 -0.72 -8.70 11.15
C ASN A 60 0.75 -8.77 11.62
N LEU A 61 1.10 -9.68 12.55
CA LEU A 61 2.48 -9.79 13.03
C LEU A 61 3.50 -10.02 11.90
N GLN A 62 3.15 -10.83 10.90
CA GLN A 62 4.03 -11.29 9.82
C GLN A 62 3.95 -10.43 8.54
N HIS A 63 2.75 -10.00 8.16
CA HIS A 63 2.48 -9.39 6.85
C HIS A 63 2.45 -7.86 6.92
N ARG A 64 2.96 -7.22 5.86
CA ARG A 64 3.01 -5.77 5.71
C ARG A 64 2.36 -5.33 4.41
N PHE A 65 1.65 -4.21 4.49
CA PHE A 65 1.17 -3.44 3.36
C PHE A 65 2.23 -2.40 3.03
N VAL A 66 2.98 -2.61 1.95
CA VAL A 66 4.08 -1.74 1.51
C VAL A 66 3.64 -0.96 0.28
N TYR A 67 3.83 0.36 0.30
CA TYR A 67 3.40 1.26 -0.76
C TYR A 67 4.35 2.42 -0.96
N GLU A 68 4.30 2.99 -2.15
CA GLU A 68 4.95 4.24 -2.56
C GLU A 68 3.86 5.32 -2.72
N VAL A 69 4.22 6.57 -2.44
CA VAL A 69 3.35 7.73 -2.70
C VAL A 69 4.00 8.58 -3.78
N ILE A 70 3.30 8.76 -4.89
CA ILE A 70 3.70 9.62 -6.00
C ILE A 70 2.88 10.90 -5.89
N PRO A 71 3.47 12.02 -5.44
CA PRO A 71 2.75 13.26 -5.13
C PRO A 71 2.48 14.11 -6.39
N GLU A 72 2.02 13.48 -7.47
CA GLU A 72 1.64 14.13 -8.71
C GLU A 72 0.13 14.05 -8.88
N ALA A 73 -0.53 15.20 -8.97
CA ALA A 73 -1.97 15.26 -9.13
C ALA A 73 -2.38 14.64 -10.48
N VAL A 74 -3.40 13.78 -10.46
CA VAL A 74 -3.89 13.07 -11.65
C VAL A 74 -5.41 13.21 -11.77
N GLU A 75 -5.92 13.19 -12.99
CA GLU A 75 -7.34 13.12 -13.30
C GLU A 75 -7.62 11.82 -14.04
N GLU A 76 -8.61 11.05 -13.57
CA GLU A 76 -9.05 9.80 -14.20
C GLU A 76 -10.57 9.74 -14.08
N ASP A 77 -11.27 9.43 -15.17
CA ASP A 77 -12.73 9.33 -15.24
C ASP A 77 -13.48 10.56 -14.67
N GLY A 78 -12.93 11.76 -14.90
CA GLY A 78 -13.50 13.03 -14.40
C GLY A 78 -13.28 13.28 -12.90
N GLN A 79 -12.50 12.42 -12.23
CA GLN A 79 -12.16 12.52 -10.82
C GLN A 79 -10.71 12.99 -10.62
N LYS A 80 -10.53 14.03 -9.80
CA LYS A 80 -9.20 14.57 -9.46
C LYS A 80 -8.65 13.90 -8.19
N TYR A 81 -7.39 13.50 -8.25
CA TYR A 81 -6.64 12.92 -7.16
C TYR A 81 -5.42 13.78 -6.84
N GLN A 82 -5.06 13.85 -5.56
CA GLN A 82 -3.88 14.61 -5.10
C GLN A 82 -2.55 13.93 -5.44
N GLY A 83 -2.61 12.64 -5.75
CA GLY A 83 -1.45 11.78 -5.94
C GLY A 83 -1.89 10.35 -6.23
N THR A 84 -0.89 9.50 -6.47
CA THR A 84 -1.08 8.05 -6.62
C THR A 84 -0.39 7.30 -5.49
N VAL A 85 -1.10 6.39 -4.85
CA VAL A 85 -0.54 5.38 -3.96
C VAL A 85 -0.36 4.09 -4.73
N LYS A 86 0.89 3.66 -4.89
CA LYS A 86 1.24 2.41 -5.57
C LYS A 86 1.54 1.34 -4.54
N VAL A 87 0.65 0.37 -4.41
CA VAL A 87 0.82 -0.77 -3.50
C VAL A 87 1.77 -1.78 -4.13
N LEU A 88 2.87 -2.09 -3.44
CA LEU A 88 3.96 -2.92 -3.95
C LEU A 88 3.89 -4.36 -3.43
N ARG A 89 3.64 -4.54 -2.12
CA ARG A 89 3.57 -5.85 -1.45
C ARG A 89 2.50 -5.87 -0.37
N MET A 90 1.93 -7.04 -0.12
CA MET A 90 0.96 -7.25 0.98
C MET A 90 1.17 -8.56 1.76
N TRP A 91 2.15 -9.39 1.39
CA TRP A 91 2.35 -10.72 2.00
C TRP A 91 3.62 -10.82 2.86
N THR A 92 4.81 -10.60 2.30
CA THR A 92 6.04 -10.74 3.10
C THR A 92 6.35 -9.46 3.88
N HIS A 93 7.34 -9.55 4.77
CA HIS A 93 8.06 -8.38 5.25
C HIS A 93 8.88 -7.75 4.09
N TYR A 94 9.89 -6.94 4.39
CA TYR A 94 10.71 -6.22 3.40
C TYR A 94 11.50 -7.12 2.42
N GLU A 95 11.57 -8.43 2.66
CA GLU A 95 12.26 -9.38 1.78
C GLU A 95 11.64 -9.43 0.38
N GLY A 96 12.47 -9.17 -0.64
CA GLY A 96 12.09 -9.21 -2.06
C GLY A 96 11.30 -8.00 -2.56
N VAL A 97 11.27 -6.88 -1.82
CA VAL A 97 10.90 -5.58 -2.41
C VAL A 97 12.11 -5.10 -3.23
N GLN A 98 11.99 -5.08 -4.55
CA GLN A 98 12.96 -4.47 -5.45
C GLN A 98 12.41 -3.12 -5.93
N LEU A 99 13.27 -2.09 -5.95
CA LEU A 99 12.97 -0.78 -6.53
C LEU A 99 12.88 -0.87 -8.06
#